data_AF-A0A285DPP2-F1
#
_entry.id   AF-A0A285DPP2-F1
#
_cell.length_a   1.000
_cell.length_b   1.000
_cell.length_c   1.000
_cell.angle_alpha   90.00
_cell.angle_beta   90.00
_cell.angle_gamma   90.00
#
_symmetry.space_group_name_H-M   'P 1'
#
loop_
_entity.id
_entity.type
_entity.pdbx_description
1 polymer ?
#
loop_
_entity_poly.entity_id
_entity_poly.type
_entity_poly.pdbx_seq_one_letter_code
_entity_poly.pdbx_strand_id
1 'polypeptide(L)'
;MITIATPSGTVRAVSAEADATGAVRYHLTGAATGTVHVTATSSPARWDQFDAVRATLGSASAREWPAEPLVRIRGRAYWGTTVRVLARSADVPWGWLAGDLKDTADRPAPLQASQTLTAILRACASHYAARSDFPSLQHTARRHDTPQLLTWLDAMITHSERAQARWLQEAETYRVQATRTLAAWWTLARWFTAYPHPVLALLLASGRESLAHRAEYLPKWAEISTRAAEDEGRRLALFRSEREGLARPAAAPDSSDRPYFVVGQWKGGGDVDIWHVEEAPSDPGERADLCEQYTVDADDAFSSVEIVYAASPQAAAEQARREARETSERIHRDLTRP
;
A
#
# COMPACT_ATOMS: atom_id res chain seq x y z
N MET A 1 -26.33 -13.38 -7.82
CA MET A 1 -25.90 -13.90 -9.15
C MET A 1 -25.69 -12.71 -10.07
N ILE A 2 -24.61 -12.67 -10.85
CA ILE A 2 -24.33 -11.61 -11.82
C ILE A 2 -24.15 -12.18 -13.22
N THR A 3 -24.58 -11.40 -14.22
CA THR A 3 -24.38 -11.71 -15.64
C THR A 3 -23.41 -10.70 -16.24
N ILE A 4 -22.37 -11.19 -16.91
CA ILE A 4 -21.24 -10.39 -17.38
C ILE A 4 -21.14 -10.57 -18.88
N ALA A 5 -21.32 -9.49 -19.64
CA ALA A 5 -21.04 -9.49 -21.07
C ALA A 5 -19.52 -9.36 -21.28
N THR A 6 -18.92 -10.28 -22.03
CA THR A 6 -17.47 -10.29 -22.29
C THR A 6 -17.18 -10.47 -23.77
N PRO A 7 -15.96 -10.14 -24.24
CA PRO A 7 -15.53 -10.40 -25.62
C PRO A 7 -15.57 -11.89 -26.02
N SER A 8 -15.56 -12.82 -25.07
CA SER A 8 -15.67 -14.26 -25.34
C SER A 8 -17.11 -14.77 -25.30
N GLY A 9 -18.07 -13.92 -24.94
CA GLY A 9 -19.50 -14.23 -24.77
C GLY A 9 -20.00 -13.96 -23.35
N THR A 10 -21.24 -14.31 -23.06
CA THR A 10 -21.87 -14.07 -21.75
C THR A 10 -21.35 -15.07 -20.71
N VAL A 11 -20.98 -14.57 -19.54
CA VAL A 11 -20.57 -15.35 -18.36
C VAL A 11 -21.56 -15.10 -17.23
N ARG A 12 -22.00 -16.15 -16.54
CA ARG A 12 -22.78 -16.05 -15.31
C ARG A 12 -21.90 -16.42 -14.13
N ALA A 13 -21.90 -15.57 -13.11
CA ALA A 13 -21.19 -15.84 -11.87
C ALA A 13 -22.17 -15.95 -10.70
N VAL A 14 -22.10 -17.07 -9.98
CA VAL A 14 -22.93 -17.36 -8.81
C VAL A 14 -22.04 -17.34 -7.57
N SER A 15 -22.31 -16.41 -6.66
CA SER A 15 -21.59 -16.33 -5.38
C SER A 15 -22.04 -17.43 -4.43
N ALA A 16 -21.08 -18.07 -3.77
CA ALA A 16 -21.29 -18.90 -2.59
C ALA A 16 -21.41 -18.03 -1.33
N GLU A 17 -21.64 -18.68 -0.19
CA GLU A 17 -21.48 -18.05 1.12
C GLU A 17 -20.00 -17.69 1.37
N ALA A 18 -19.80 -16.69 2.24
CA ALA A 18 -18.45 -16.31 2.65
C ALA A 18 -17.86 -17.40 3.55
N ASP A 19 -16.56 -17.65 3.40
CA ASP A 19 -15.83 -18.55 4.29
C ASP A 19 -15.34 -17.85 5.58
N ALA A 20 -14.66 -18.60 6.43
CA ALA A 20 -14.14 -18.10 7.70
C ALA A 20 -13.07 -16.99 7.57
N THR A 21 -12.58 -16.73 6.35
CA THR A 21 -11.63 -15.64 6.05
C THR A 21 -12.33 -14.39 5.51
N GLY A 22 -13.65 -14.46 5.30
CA GLY A 22 -14.42 -13.41 4.64
C GLY A 22 -14.33 -13.47 3.11
N ALA A 23 -13.68 -14.49 2.53
CA ALA A 23 -13.60 -14.66 1.09
C ALA A 23 -14.89 -15.26 0.54
N VAL A 24 -15.31 -14.77 -0.62
CA VAL A 24 -16.48 -15.27 -1.36
C VAL A 24 -16.02 -15.89 -2.66
N ARG A 25 -16.46 -17.14 -2.89
CA ARG A 25 -16.22 -17.86 -4.14
C ARG A 25 -17.35 -17.58 -5.13
N TYR A 26 -16.99 -17.29 -6.37
CA TYR A 26 -17.90 -17.14 -7.49
C TYR A 26 -17.69 -18.30 -8.47
N HIS A 27 -18.74 -19.09 -8.70
CA HIS A 27 -18.75 -20.15 -9.70
C HIS A 27 -19.16 -19.59 -11.06
N LEU A 28 -18.28 -19.75 -12.05
CA LEU A 28 -18.48 -19.24 -13.41
C LEU A 28 -19.10 -20.31 -14.32
N THR A 29 -20.04 -19.89 -15.15
CA THR A 29 -20.64 -20.70 -16.22
C THR A 29 -20.84 -19.87 -17.50
N GLY A 30 -20.92 -20.53 -18.65
CA GLY A 30 -21.10 -19.88 -19.97
C GLY A 30 -19.78 -19.79 -20.74
N ALA A 31 -19.45 -18.60 -21.25
CA ALA A 31 -18.24 -18.39 -22.06
C ALA A 31 -16.91 -18.60 -21.30
N ALA A 32 -16.95 -18.56 -19.98
CA ALA A 32 -15.86 -18.92 -19.08
C ALA A 32 -16.41 -19.82 -17.96
N THR A 33 -15.62 -20.80 -17.54
CA THR A 33 -15.96 -21.73 -16.45
C THR A 33 -14.86 -21.80 -15.41
N GLY A 34 -15.17 -22.14 -14.16
CA GLY A 34 -14.19 -22.21 -13.05
C GLY A 34 -14.59 -21.33 -11.88
N THR A 35 -13.62 -20.96 -11.04
CA THR A 35 -13.88 -20.16 -9.83
C THR A 35 -13.06 -18.87 -9.76
N VAL A 36 -13.72 -17.81 -9.28
CA VAL A 36 -13.08 -16.57 -8.84
C VAL A 36 -13.26 -16.46 -7.34
N HIS A 37 -12.18 -16.18 -6.63
CA HIS A 37 -12.24 -15.87 -5.21
C HIS A 37 -12.08 -14.38 -5.03
N VAL A 38 -12.92 -13.80 -4.17
CA VAL A 38 -12.88 -12.38 -3.87
C VAL A 38 -12.84 -12.18 -2.38
N THR A 39 -11.90 -11.36 -1.90
CA THR A 39 -11.77 -11.05 -0.47
C THR A 39 -11.38 -9.60 -0.27
N ALA A 40 -11.80 -9.00 0.84
CA ALA A 40 -11.26 -7.73 1.28
C ALA A 40 -9.79 -7.90 1.66
N THR A 41 -8.98 -6.88 1.41
CA THR A 41 -7.54 -6.92 1.67
C THR A 41 -7.03 -5.52 2.00
N SER A 42 -5.82 -5.46 2.53
CA SER A 42 -5.17 -4.20 2.82
C SER A 42 -4.88 -3.38 1.56
N SER A 43 -4.96 -2.05 1.64
CA SER A 43 -4.52 -1.19 0.56
C SER A 43 -3.02 -1.37 0.28
N PRO A 44 -2.60 -1.29 -1.00
CA PRO A 44 -1.19 -1.28 -1.36
C PRO A 44 -0.43 -0.06 -0.83
N ALA A 45 -1.14 1.04 -0.54
CA ALA A 45 -0.57 2.27 -0.01
C ALA A 45 -0.60 2.32 1.52
N ARG A 46 -1.56 1.64 2.17
CA ARG A 46 -1.71 1.56 3.63
C ARG A 46 -2.15 0.17 4.04
N TRP A 47 -1.30 -0.52 4.80
CA TRP A 47 -1.50 -1.91 5.19
C TRP A 47 -2.44 -2.06 6.39
N ASP A 48 -2.61 -1.02 7.20
CA ASP A 48 -3.58 -0.97 8.28
C ASP A 48 -5.03 -0.74 7.83
N GLN A 49 -5.23 -0.33 6.57
CA GLN A 49 -6.53 -0.07 5.98
C GLN A 49 -6.95 -1.23 5.07
N PHE A 50 -8.07 -1.89 5.40
CA PHE A 50 -8.64 -3.00 4.61
C PHE A 50 -9.63 -2.53 3.53
N ASP A 51 -9.35 -1.37 2.94
CA ASP A 51 -10.18 -0.66 1.96
C ASP A 51 -9.93 -1.10 0.50
N ALA A 52 -9.36 -2.28 0.29
CA ALA A 52 -9.19 -2.86 -1.03
C ALA A 52 -9.93 -4.21 -1.15
N VAL A 53 -10.30 -4.58 -2.37
CA VAL A 53 -10.91 -5.87 -2.70
C VAL A 53 -10.05 -6.57 -3.73
N ARG A 54 -9.54 -7.74 -3.38
CA ARG A 54 -8.77 -8.58 -4.31
C ARG A 54 -9.68 -9.62 -4.92
N ALA A 55 -9.68 -9.72 -6.25
CA ALA A 55 -10.26 -10.83 -6.98
C ALA A 55 -9.16 -11.67 -7.63
N THR A 56 -9.24 -12.98 -7.51
CA THR A 56 -8.22 -13.91 -7.97
C THR A 56 -8.85 -15.09 -8.70
N LEU A 57 -8.24 -15.49 -9.81
CA LEU A 57 -8.64 -16.67 -10.58
C LEU A 57 -8.11 -17.92 -9.87
N GLY A 58 -9.00 -18.79 -9.38
CA GLY A 58 -8.65 -20.09 -8.81
C GLY A 58 -7.95 -20.10 -7.44
N SER A 59 -7.48 -18.98 -6.88
CA SER A 59 -6.86 -18.98 -5.53
C SER A 59 -7.62 -18.10 -4.55
N ALA A 60 -7.81 -18.58 -3.32
CA ALA A 60 -8.41 -17.79 -2.24
C ALA A 60 -7.49 -16.65 -1.77
N SER A 61 -6.17 -16.81 -1.91
CA SER A 61 -5.17 -15.85 -1.46
C SER A 61 -4.03 -15.70 -2.47
N ALA A 62 -3.45 -14.50 -2.56
CA ALA A 62 -2.24 -14.29 -3.36
C ALA A 62 -1.02 -15.08 -2.82
N ARG A 63 -1.11 -15.59 -1.59
CA ARG A 63 -0.08 -16.41 -0.93
C ARG A 63 -0.25 -17.91 -1.18
N GLU A 64 -1.39 -18.32 -1.73
CA GLU A 64 -1.72 -19.70 -1.98
C GLU A 64 -1.64 -20.01 -3.47
N TRP A 65 -1.18 -21.22 -3.78
CA TRP A 65 -1.22 -21.73 -5.15
C TRP A 65 -2.66 -21.80 -5.65
N PRO A 66 -2.91 -21.48 -6.94
CA PRO A 66 -4.24 -21.59 -7.50
C PRO A 66 -4.77 -23.02 -7.36
N ALA A 67 -5.91 -23.15 -6.68
CA ALA A 67 -6.65 -24.39 -6.56
C ALA A 67 -7.58 -24.57 -7.77
N GLU A 68 -7.79 -25.80 -8.19
CA GLU A 68 -8.84 -26.09 -9.16
C GLU A 68 -10.24 -25.86 -8.53
N PRO A 69 -11.25 -25.40 -9.30
CA PRO A 69 -11.21 -25.25 -10.75
C PRO A 69 -10.71 -23.86 -11.22
N LEU A 70 -9.55 -23.82 -11.89
CA LEU A 70 -9.05 -22.62 -12.55
C LEU A 70 -10.02 -22.10 -13.61
N VAL A 71 -10.03 -20.78 -13.81
CA VAL A 71 -10.89 -20.18 -14.84
C VAL A 71 -10.42 -20.56 -16.23
N ARG A 72 -11.34 -21.11 -17.03
CA ARG A 72 -11.10 -21.63 -18.37
C ARG A 72 -11.90 -20.87 -19.42
N ILE A 73 -11.22 -20.50 -20.50
CA ILE A 73 -11.83 -19.93 -21.71
C ILE A 73 -11.40 -20.81 -22.88
N ARG A 74 -12.37 -21.36 -23.62
CA ARG A 74 -12.13 -22.28 -24.75
C ARG A 74 -11.15 -23.42 -24.41
N GLY A 75 -11.27 -23.99 -23.21
CA GLY A 75 -10.46 -25.12 -22.73
C GLY A 75 -9.09 -24.76 -22.14
N ARG A 76 -8.63 -23.51 -22.25
CA ARG A 76 -7.35 -23.06 -21.67
C ARG A 76 -7.58 -22.47 -20.28
N ALA A 77 -6.81 -22.94 -19.29
CA ALA A 77 -6.88 -22.49 -17.90
C ALA A 77 -5.98 -21.28 -17.66
N TYR A 78 -6.48 -20.34 -16.86
CA TYR A 78 -5.83 -19.07 -16.55
C TYR A 78 -5.79 -18.82 -15.04
N TRP A 79 -4.75 -18.10 -14.63
CA TRP A 79 -4.56 -17.61 -13.27
C TRP A 79 -4.12 -16.13 -13.32
N GLY A 80 -4.29 -15.44 -12.20
CA GLY A 80 -3.99 -14.02 -12.06
C GLY A 80 -4.95 -13.33 -11.10
N THR A 81 -4.71 -12.05 -10.86
CA THR A 81 -5.44 -11.27 -9.84
C THR A 81 -5.65 -9.83 -10.28
N THR A 82 -6.66 -9.18 -9.71
CA THR A 82 -6.80 -7.73 -9.73
C THR A 82 -7.19 -7.25 -8.34
N VAL A 83 -6.81 -6.02 -8.01
CA VAL A 83 -7.18 -5.36 -6.77
C VAL A 83 -7.97 -4.10 -7.10
N ARG A 84 -9.17 -3.97 -6.53
CA ARG A 84 -9.97 -2.74 -6.51
C ARG A 84 -9.64 -1.95 -5.25
N VAL A 85 -9.26 -0.69 -5.40
CA VAL A 85 -9.13 0.24 -4.27
C VAL A 85 -10.48 0.92 -4.07
N LEU A 86 -11.09 0.79 -2.88
CA LEU A 86 -12.46 1.26 -2.64
C LEU A 86 -12.56 2.76 -2.40
N ALA A 87 -11.44 3.42 -2.07
CA ALA A 87 -11.35 4.88 -2.01
C ALA A 87 -11.46 5.55 -3.40
N ARG A 88 -11.62 4.77 -4.48
CA ARG A 88 -11.71 5.25 -5.86
C ARG A 88 -12.95 4.67 -6.52
N SER A 89 -13.52 5.43 -7.45
CA SER A 89 -14.62 4.97 -8.30
C SER A 89 -14.29 3.64 -8.99
N ALA A 90 -15.29 2.79 -9.21
CA ALA A 90 -15.11 1.57 -9.99
C ALA A 90 -14.84 1.87 -11.47
N ASP A 91 -15.24 3.03 -11.97
CA ASP A 91 -15.14 3.38 -13.39
C ASP A 91 -13.78 3.99 -13.76
N VAL A 92 -13.00 4.42 -12.77
CA VAL A 92 -11.67 4.97 -13.02
C VAL A 92 -10.61 3.86 -13.18
N PRO A 93 -9.84 3.85 -14.28
CA PRO A 93 -8.83 2.80 -14.52
C PRO A 93 -7.80 2.67 -13.39
N TRP A 94 -7.42 3.76 -12.74
CA TRP A 94 -6.45 3.77 -11.63
C TRP A 94 -7.02 3.30 -10.29
N GLY A 95 -8.34 3.12 -10.18
CA GLY A 95 -8.98 2.41 -9.06
C GLY A 95 -8.72 0.90 -9.09
N TRP A 96 -8.10 0.41 -10.16
CA TRP A 96 -7.77 -1.00 -10.37
C TRP A 96 -6.28 -1.20 -10.53
N LEU A 97 -5.73 -2.10 -9.74
CA LEU A 97 -4.40 -2.64 -9.95
C LEU A 97 -4.55 -3.99 -10.64
N ALA A 98 -4.19 -4.01 -11.91
CA ALA A 98 -4.18 -5.23 -12.70
C ALA A 98 -2.90 -6.02 -12.41
N GLY A 99 -3.05 -7.29 -12.04
CA GLY A 99 -1.96 -8.25 -12.08
C GLY A 99 -1.85 -8.89 -13.47
N ASP A 100 -0.72 -9.54 -13.73
CA ASP A 100 -0.54 -10.29 -14.95
C ASP A 100 -1.54 -11.45 -15.03
N LEU A 101 -2.19 -11.58 -16.19
CA LEU A 101 -3.08 -12.70 -16.51
C LEU A 101 -2.33 -13.69 -17.37
N LYS A 102 -2.14 -14.90 -16.86
CA LYS A 102 -1.32 -15.93 -17.50
C LYS A 102 -2.05 -17.26 -17.57
N ASP A 103 -1.65 -18.10 -18.51
CA ASP A 103 -2.10 -19.49 -18.55
C ASP A 103 -1.25 -20.39 -17.63
N THR A 104 -1.61 -21.67 -17.54
CA THR A 104 -0.87 -22.67 -16.76
C THR A 104 0.53 -22.98 -17.29
N ALA A 105 0.91 -22.48 -18.46
CA ALA A 105 2.25 -22.56 -19.04
C ALA A 105 3.01 -21.22 -18.90
N ASP A 106 2.56 -20.32 -18.02
CA ASP A 106 3.11 -18.99 -17.74
C ASP A 106 3.14 -18.04 -18.95
N ARG A 107 2.35 -18.33 -19.99
CA ARG A 107 2.24 -17.47 -21.16
C ARG A 107 1.19 -16.38 -20.92
N PRO A 108 1.41 -15.14 -21.39
CA PRO A 108 0.44 -14.08 -21.26
C PRO A 108 -0.89 -14.47 -21.94
N ALA A 109 -2.00 -14.10 -21.31
CA ALA A 109 -3.32 -14.33 -21.89
C ALA A 109 -3.46 -13.57 -23.22
N PRO A 110 -3.94 -14.21 -24.31
CA PRO A 110 -4.27 -13.51 -25.54
C PRO A 110 -5.26 -12.36 -25.28
N LEU A 111 -5.21 -11.31 -26.09
CA LEU A 111 -5.97 -10.06 -25.86
C LEU A 111 -7.44 -10.31 -25.51
N GLN A 112 -8.15 -11.13 -26.30
CA GLN A 112 -9.56 -11.45 -26.06
C GLN A 112 -9.79 -12.14 -24.69
N ALA A 113 -8.90 -13.08 -24.32
CA ALA A 113 -8.98 -13.77 -23.04
C ALA A 113 -8.64 -12.81 -21.88
N SER A 114 -7.60 -11.99 -22.03
CA SER A 114 -7.23 -10.98 -21.04
C SER A 114 -8.37 -10.00 -20.74
N GLN A 115 -9.02 -9.46 -21.78
CA GLN A 115 -10.19 -8.59 -21.63
C GLN A 115 -11.37 -9.31 -20.96
N THR A 116 -11.61 -10.57 -21.34
CA THR A 116 -12.67 -11.40 -20.73
C THR A 116 -12.42 -11.64 -19.25
N LEU A 117 -11.21 -12.07 -18.88
CA LEU A 117 -10.82 -12.33 -17.49
C LEU A 117 -10.84 -11.06 -16.66
N THR A 118 -10.38 -9.93 -17.21
CA THR A 118 -10.44 -8.63 -16.54
C THR A 118 -11.88 -8.22 -16.25
N ALA A 119 -12.79 -8.33 -17.23
CA ALA A 119 -14.20 -8.03 -17.04
C ALA A 119 -14.83 -8.91 -15.95
N ILE A 120 -14.49 -10.21 -15.92
CA ILE A 120 -14.95 -11.14 -14.88
C ILE A 120 -14.44 -10.73 -13.50
N LEU A 121 -13.13 -10.51 -13.37
CA LEU A 121 -12.50 -10.15 -12.10
C LEU A 121 -13.08 -8.83 -11.54
N ARG A 122 -13.24 -7.82 -12.40
CA ARG A 122 -13.81 -6.53 -12.02
C ARG A 122 -15.27 -6.67 -11.58
N ALA A 123 -16.09 -7.39 -12.33
CA ALA A 123 -17.49 -7.59 -11.98
C ALA A 123 -17.66 -8.34 -10.65
N CYS A 124 -16.87 -9.40 -10.40
CA CYS A 124 -16.89 -10.13 -9.14
C CYS A 124 -16.40 -9.28 -7.96
N ALA A 125 -15.34 -8.50 -8.14
CA ALA A 125 -14.85 -7.55 -7.13
C ALA A 125 -15.89 -6.48 -6.78
N SER A 126 -16.55 -5.91 -7.80
CA SER A 126 -17.58 -4.90 -7.57
C SER A 126 -18.83 -5.47 -6.91
N HIS A 127 -19.27 -6.66 -7.32
CA HIS A 127 -20.39 -7.32 -6.66
C HIS A 127 -20.06 -7.68 -5.20
N TYR A 128 -18.83 -8.10 -4.90
CA TYR A 128 -18.40 -8.35 -3.52
C TYR A 128 -18.42 -7.08 -2.66
N ALA A 129 -17.91 -5.97 -3.20
CA ALA A 129 -17.87 -4.70 -2.50
C ALA A 129 -19.30 -4.16 -2.21
N ALA A 130 -20.24 -4.36 -3.13
CA ALA A 130 -21.62 -3.89 -3.00
C ALA A 130 -22.52 -4.77 -2.10
N ARG A 131 -21.98 -5.79 -1.42
CA ARG A 131 -22.77 -6.63 -0.53
C ARG A 131 -23.14 -5.87 0.75
N SER A 132 -24.34 -6.12 1.26
CA SER A 132 -24.79 -5.54 2.54
C SER A 132 -23.98 -6.00 3.74
N ASP A 133 -23.39 -7.20 3.70
CA ASP A 133 -22.52 -7.74 4.74
C ASP A 133 -21.03 -7.40 4.54
N PHE A 134 -20.69 -6.53 3.58
CA PHE A 134 -19.31 -6.17 3.26
C PHE A 134 -18.50 -5.70 4.49
N PRO A 135 -19.01 -4.85 5.41
CA PRO A 135 -18.25 -4.45 6.60
C PRO A 135 -17.84 -5.65 7.47
N SER A 136 -18.71 -6.64 7.63
CA SER A 136 -18.42 -7.87 8.36
C SER A 136 -17.37 -8.73 7.66
N LEU A 137 -17.43 -8.81 6.32
CA LEU A 137 -16.43 -9.51 5.51
C LEU A 137 -15.06 -8.84 5.59
N GLN A 138 -15.04 -7.51 5.53
CA GLN A 138 -13.83 -6.69 5.69
C GLN A 138 -13.19 -6.88 7.07
N HIS A 139 -14.02 -6.87 8.13
CA HIS A 139 -13.54 -7.13 9.49
C HIS A 139 -12.98 -8.56 9.64
N THR A 140 -13.64 -9.55 9.05
CA THR A 140 -13.19 -10.95 9.07
C THR A 140 -11.85 -11.12 8.34
N ALA A 141 -11.73 -10.53 7.16
CA ALA A 141 -10.48 -10.52 6.40
C ALA A 141 -9.35 -9.83 7.18
N ARG A 142 -9.63 -8.67 7.82
CA ARG A 142 -8.67 -8.00 8.70
C ARG A 142 -8.19 -8.91 9.81
N ARG A 143 -9.11 -9.57 10.53
CA ARG A 143 -8.75 -10.49 11.61
C ARG A 143 -7.91 -11.67 11.12
N HIS A 144 -8.20 -12.17 9.92
CA HIS A 144 -7.45 -13.27 9.32
C HIS A 144 -6.03 -12.87 8.89
N ASP A 145 -5.89 -11.74 8.20
CA ASP A 145 -4.61 -11.32 7.60
C ASP A 145 -3.67 -10.60 8.58
N THR A 146 -4.20 -9.90 9.58
CA THR A 146 -3.43 -9.07 10.52
C THR A 146 -2.25 -9.80 11.16
N PRO A 147 -2.37 -11.03 11.71
CA PRO A 147 -1.24 -11.71 12.34
C PRO A 147 -0.05 -11.94 11.38
N GLN A 148 -0.34 -12.31 10.13
CA GLN A 148 0.70 -12.53 9.11
C GLN A 148 1.33 -11.21 8.66
N LEU A 149 0.53 -10.15 8.53
CA LEU A 149 1.04 -8.80 8.22
C LEU A 149 1.92 -8.25 9.33
N LEU A 150 1.53 -8.41 10.61
CA LEU A 150 2.35 -8.01 11.76
C LEU A 150 3.68 -8.76 11.79
N THR A 151 3.67 -10.09 11.58
CA THR A 151 4.89 -10.90 11.51
C THR A 151 5.82 -10.40 10.40
N TRP A 152 5.26 -10.12 9.22
CA TRP A 152 6.03 -9.58 8.10
C TRP A 152 6.59 -8.19 8.39
N LEU A 153 5.78 -7.29 8.98
CA LEU A 153 6.22 -5.94 9.36
C LEU A 153 7.33 -5.97 10.42
N ASP A 154 7.26 -6.85 11.41
CA ASP A 154 8.32 -7.02 12.41
C ASP A 154 9.66 -7.44 11.75
N ALA A 155 9.59 -8.34 10.76
CA ALA A 155 10.76 -8.75 10.00
C ALA A 155 11.32 -7.61 9.14
N MET A 156 10.45 -6.83 8.50
CA MET A 156 10.83 -5.66 7.70
C MET A 156 11.42 -4.53 8.54
N ILE A 157 10.84 -4.22 9.70
CA ILE A 157 11.37 -3.25 10.67
C ILE A 157 12.78 -3.65 11.08
N THR A 158 12.96 -4.89 11.52
CA THR A 158 14.27 -5.42 11.94
C THR A 158 15.30 -5.33 10.80
N HIS A 159 14.88 -5.65 9.57
CA HIS A 159 15.74 -5.54 8.40
C HIS A 159 16.15 -4.08 8.12
N SER A 160 15.18 -3.17 8.11
CA SER A 160 15.39 -1.75 7.83
C SER A 160 16.24 -1.06 8.90
N GLU A 161 16.08 -1.41 10.17
CA GLU A 161 16.94 -0.92 11.26
C GLU A 161 18.41 -1.29 11.02
N ARG A 162 18.67 -2.56 10.70
CA ARG A 162 20.04 -3.02 10.38
C ARG A 162 20.60 -2.34 9.14
N ALA A 163 19.77 -2.20 8.10
CA ALA A 163 20.18 -1.55 6.85
C ALA A 163 20.50 -0.08 7.07
N GLN A 164 19.66 0.65 7.80
CA GLN A 164 19.88 2.05 8.15
C GLN A 164 21.16 2.22 8.97
N ALA A 165 21.35 1.42 10.02
CA ALA A 165 22.56 1.48 10.86
C ALA A 165 23.84 1.23 10.05
N ARG A 166 23.82 0.25 9.14
CA ARG A 166 24.92 -0.02 8.21
C ARG A 166 25.21 1.18 7.31
N TRP A 167 24.20 1.78 6.69
CA TRP A 167 24.39 2.95 5.83
C TRP A 167 24.95 4.16 6.59
N LEU A 168 24.49 4.39 7.83
CA LEU A 168 25.04 5.44 8.70
C LEU A 168 26.52 5.17 9.04
N GLN A 169 26.86 3.92 9.35
CA GLN A 169 28.24 3.52 9.62
C GLN A 169 29.14 3.69 8.39
N GLU A 170 28.66 3.31 7.21
CA GLU A 170 29.37 3.50 5.95
C GLU A 170 29.55 4.99 5.63
N ALA A 171 28.50 5.80 5.78
CA ALA A 171 28.58 7.24 5.59
C ALA A 171 29.66 7.86 6.48
N GLU A 172 29.69 7.50 7.76
CA GLU A 172 30.71 7.99 8.69
C GLU A 172 32.11 7.52 8.32
N THR A 173 32.25 6.26 7.93
CA THR A 173 33.52 5.70 7.45
C THR A 173 34.05 6.50 6.25
N TYR A 174 33.18 6.80 5.28
CA TYR A 174 33.55 7.61 4.12
C TYR A 174 33.88 9.06 4.50
N ARG A 175 33.17 9.69 5.45
CA ARG A 175 33.49 11.05 5.93
C ARG A 175 34.86 11.13 6.58
N VAL A 176 35.17 10.18 7.47
CA VAL A 176 36.48 10.11 8.14
C VAL A 176 37.59 9.89 7.12
N GLN A 177 37.39 8.97 6.17
CA GLN A 177 38.36 8.72 5.09
C GLN A 177 38.51 9.92 4.17
N ALA A 178 37.43 10.60 3.80
CA ALA A 178 37.45 11.81 2.98
C ALA A 178 38.26 12.91 3.65
N THR A 179 38.01 13.18 4.93
CA THR A 179 38.72 14.19 5.71
C THR A 179 40.23 13.92 5.74
N ARG A 180 40.62 12.67 6.03
CA ARG A 180 42.04 12.26 6.04
C ARG A 180 42.68 12.38 4.65
N THR A 181 41.97 11.93 3.62
CA THR A 181 42.47 11.93 2.24
C THR A 181 42.63 13.36 1.72
N LEU A 182 41.66 14.24 1.99
CA LEU A 182 41.70 15.64 1.57
C LEU A 182 42.83 16.40 2.29
N ALA A 183 43.04 16.14 3.58
CA ALA A 183 44.17 16.70 4.33
C ALA A 183 45.54 16.22 3.78
N ALA A 184 45.64 14.92 3.45
CA ALA A 184 46.84 14.36 2.83
C ALA A 184 47.09 14.97 1.44
N TRP A 185 46.04 15.07 0.62
CA TRP A 185 46.10 15.67 -0.72
C TRP A 185 46.58 17.14 -0.65
N TRP A 186 46.00 17.97 0.22
CA TRP A 186 46.45 19.36 0.41
C TRP A 186 47.89 19.47 0.91
N THR A 187 48.34 18.52 1.73
CA THR A 187 49.73 18.50 2.22
C THR A 187 50.69 18.17 1.09
N LEU A 188 50.40 17.15 0.28
CA LEU A 188 51.21 16.80 -0.90
C LEU A 188 51.19 17.89 -1.96
N ALA A 189 50.05 18.55 -2.18
CA ALA A 189 49.94 19.68 -3.09
C ALA A 189 50.86 20.83 -2.67
N ARG A 190 50.88 21.18 -1.37
CA ARG A 190 51.80 22.19 -0.82
C ARG A 190 53.26 21.82 -0.97
N TRP A 191 53.62 20.55 -0.73
CA TRP A 191 54.99 20.08 -0.96
C TRP A 191 55.38 20.11 -2.42
N PHE A 192 54.49 19.70 -3.32
CA PHE A 192 54.75 19.75 -4.76
C PHE A 192 54.96 21.18 -5.27
N THR A 193 54.19 22.15 -4.77
CA THR A 193 54.39 23.56 -5.11
C THR A 193 55.72 24.12 -4.62
N ALA A 194 56.23 23.65 -3.47
CA ALA A 194 57.53 24.07 -2.95
C ALA A 194 58.70 23.32 -3.63
N TYR A 195 58.50 22.04 -3.95
CA TYR A 195 59.50 21.12 -4.49
C TYR A 195 58.87 20.17 -5.51
N PRO A 196 58.83 20.55 -6.80
CA PRO A 196 58.26 19.71 -7.85
C PRO A 196 58.98 18.36 -7.96
N HIS A 197 58.25 17.26 -7.79
CA HIS A 197 58.82 15.90 -7.83
C HIS A 197 57.87 14.94 -8.58
N PRO A 198 58.38 14.07 -9.49
CA PRO A 198 57.54 13.22 -10.34
C PRO A 198 56.65 12.24 -9.56
N VAL A 199 57.10 11.74 -8.41
CA VAL A 199 56.27 10.88 -7.54
C VAL A 199 55.09 11.64 -6.93
N LEU A 200 55.29 12.91 -6.54
CA LEU A 200 54.19 13.75 -6.03
C LEU A 200 53.19 14.07 -7.15
N ALA A 201 53.67 14.29 -8.38
CA ALA A 201 52.81 14.47 -9.54
C ALA A 201 51.93 13.23 -9.80
N LEU A 202 52.46 12.01 -9.65
CA LEU A 202 51.68 10.77 -9.78
C LEU A 202 50.62 10.61 -8.69
N LEU A 203 50.93 10.96 -7.44
CA LEU A 203 49.99 10.88 -6.31
C LEU A 203 48.86 11.92 -6.41
N LEU A 204 49.14 13.07 -7.02
CA LEU A 204 48.19 14.17 -7.27
C LEU A 204 47.46 14.06 -8.61
N ALA A 205 47.89 13.16 -9.51
CA ALA A 205 47.23 12.93 -10.80
C ALA A 205 45.80 12.42 -10.62
N SER A 206 44.95 12.49 -11.64
CA SER A 206 43.53 12.05 -11.57
C SER A 206 43.31 10.54 -11.76
N GLY A 207 44.34 9.71 -11.60
CA GLY A 207 44.23 8.25 -11.75
C GLY A 207 43.35 7.60 -10.68
N ARG A 208 42.72 6.45 -10.99
CA ARG A 208 41.79 5.77 -10.06
C ARG A 208 42.37 5.43 -8.69
N GLU A 209 43.68 5.16 -8.62
CA GLU A 209 44.36 4.86 -7.35
C GLU A 209 44.97 6.09 -6.68
N SER A 210 44.81 7.28 -7.25
CA SER A 210 45.43 8.49 -6.74
C SER A 210 44.69 9.07 -5.53
N LEU A 211 45.39 9.91 -4.78
CA LEU A 211 44.78 10.66 -3.69
C LEU A 211 43.81 11.71 -4.19
N ALA A 212 44.02 12.26 -5.39
CA ALA A 212 43.09 13.22 -5.99
C ALA A 212 41.73 12.57 -6.31
N HIS A 213 41.76 11.36 -6.91
CA HIS A 213 40.53 10.62 -7.19
C HIS A 213 39.80 10.24 -5.91
N ARG A 214 40.53 9.75 -4.90
CA ARG A 214 39.94 9.42 -3.58
C ARG A 214 39.36 10.64 -2.87
N ALA A 215 40.04 11.78 -2.92
CA ALA A 215 39.54 13.04 -2.34
C ALA A 215 38.25 13.52 -3.03
N GLU A 216 38.08 13.21 -4.31
CA GLU A 216 36.87 13.54 -5.08
C GLU A 216 35.71 12.57 -4.78
N TYR A 217 35.93 11.24 -4.82
CA TYR A 217 34.82 10.29 -4.72
C TYR A 217 34.37 10.04 -3.27
N LEU A 218 35.26 10.05 -2.27
CA LEU A 218 34.90 9.68 -0.89
C LEU A 218 33.80 10.58 -0.29
N PRO A 219 33.82 11.92 -0.47
CA PRO A 219 32.70 12.77 -0.07
C PRO A 219 31.38 12.39 -0.74
N LYS A 220 31.42 12.06 -2.03
CA LYS A 220 30.23 11.66 -2.80
C LYS A 220 29.65 10.35 -2.28
N TRP A 221 30.50 9.37 -1.93
CA TRP A 221 30.04 8.12 -1.32
C TRP A 221 29.47 8.33 0.08
N ALA A 222 30.06 9.22 0.89
CA ALA A 222 29.47 9.60 2.17
C ALA A 222 28.05 10.19 2.00
N GLU A 223 27.85 11.05 1.00
CA GLU A 223 26.55 11.63 0.67
C GLU A 223 25.54 10.57 0.19
N ILE A 224 25.96 9.66 -0.70
CA ILE A 224 25.12 8.55 -1.18
C ILE A 224 24.70 7.66 -0.01
N SER A 225 25.63 7.26 0.85
CA SER A 225 25.31 6.44 2.03
C SER A 225 24.40 7.19 3.03
N THR A 226 24.56 8.51 3.16
CA THR A 226 23.66 9.34 3.99
C THR A 226 22.24 9.33 3.43
N ARG A 227 22.08 9.59 2.13
CA ARG A 227 20.77 9.52 1.47
C ARG A 227 20.14 8.14 1.58
N ALA A 228 20.92 7.08 1.41
CA ALA A 228 20.44 5.71 1.57
C ALA A 228 19.95 5.45 3.01
N ALA A 229 20.64 5.97 4.02
CA ALA A 229 20.21 5.89 5.41
C ALA A 229 18.92 6.69 5.69
N GLU A 230 18.76 7.88 5.09
CA GLU A 230 17.55 8.70 5.18
C GLU A 230 16.35 8.01 4.53
N ASP A 231 16.54 7.47 3.32
CA ASP A 231 15.53 6.72 2.58
C ASP A 231 15.06 5.50 3.38
N GLU A 232 15.99 4.76 3.97
CA GLU A 232 15.68 3.61 4.82
C GLU A 232 15.01 4.04 6.14
N GLY A 233 15.40 5.19 6.71
CA GLY A 233 14.72 5.80 7.85
C GLY A 233 13.26 6.15 7.56
N ARG A 234 12.96 6.68 6.37
CA ARG A 234 11.57 6.94 5.95
C ARG A 234 10.76 5.65 5.81
N ARG A 235 11.34 4.59 5.24
CA ARG A 235 10.69 3.26 5.18
C ARG A 235 10.43 2.69 6.57
N LEU A 236 11.40 2.79 7.47
CA LEU A 236 11.28 2.34 8.85
C LEU A 236 10.14 3.06 9.58
N ALA A 237 10.02 4.38 9.43
CA ALA A 237 8.93 5.16 10.00
C ALA A 237 7.56 4.70 9.47
N LEU A 238 7.45 4.46 8.17
CA LEU A 238 6.24 3.90 7.56
C LEU A 238 5.91 2.53 8.17
N PHE A 239 6.86 1.59 8.21
CA PHE A 239 6.61 0.25 8.73
C PHE A 239 6.15 0.25 10.20
N ARG A 240 6.73 1.13 11.03
CA ARG A 240 6.31 1.30 12.42
C ARG A 240 4.89 1.85 12.53
N SER A 241 4.56 2.89 11.75
CA SER A 241 3.20 3.45 11.70
C SER A 241 2.17 2.41 11.29
N GLU A 242 2.45 1.65 10.22
CA GLU A 242 1.57 0.59 9.71
C GLU A 242 1.38 -0.55 10.73
N ARG A 243 2.46 -0.95 11.41
CA ARG A 243 2.40 -1.95 12.47
C ARG A 243 1.53 -1.49 13.63
N GLU A 244 1.67 -0.24 14.06
CA GLU A 244 0.84 0.35 15.12
C GLU A 244 -0.63 0.48 14.71
N GLY A 245 -0.91 0.82 13.45
CA GLY A 245 -2.26 0.84 12.89
C GLY A 245 -2.92 -0.54 12.88
N LEU A 246 -2.18 -1.56 12.45
CA LEU A 246 -2.65 -2.95 12.43
C LEU A 246 -2.85 -3.55 13.83
N ALA A 247 -1.98 -3.22 14.78
CA ALA A 247 -2.07 -3.71 16.15
C ALA A 247 -3.26 -3.14 16.92
N ARG A 248 -3.85 -2.02 16.45
CA ARG A 248 -5.05 -1.46 17.07
C ARG A 248 -6.25 -2.38 16.83
N PRO A 249 -7.04 -2.70 17.88
CA PRO A 249 -8.28 -3.44 17.72
C PRO A 249 -9.21 -2.64 16.81
N ALA A 250 -9.59 -3.22 15.67
CA ALA A 250 -10.78 -2.73 14.96
C ALA A 250 -12.00 -3.23 15.72
N ALA A 251 -12.90 -2.34 16.11
CA ALA A 251 -14.22 -2.76 16.56
C ALA A 251 -14.87 -3.61 15.47
N ALA A 252 -15.55 -4.68 15.86
CA ALA A 252 -16.44 -5.36 14.92
C ALA A 252 -17.55 -4.36 14.59
N PRO A 253 -17.90 -4.17 13.30
CA PRO A 253 -19.09 -3.40 12.98
C PRO A 253 -20.28 -4.14 13.61
N ASP A 254 -21.07 -3.42 14.42
CA ASP A 254 -22.35 -3.95 14.86
C ASP A 254 -23.24 -4.12 13.62
N SER A 255 -24.13 -5.11 13.60
CA SER A 255 -24.95 -5.41 12.41
C SER A 255 -25.90 -4.27 12.00
N SER A 256 -26.01 -3.23 12.83
CA SER A 256 -26.71 -1.97 12.57
C SER A 256 -25.83 -0.86 12.00
N ASP A 257 -24.51 -1.04 11.92
CA ASP A 257 -23.59 0.01 11.53
C ASP A 257 -23.67 0.31 10.03
N ARG A 258 -23.82 1.59 9.74
CA ARG A 258 -23.91 2.13 8.37
C ARG A 258 -22.76 3.09 8.14
N PRO A 259 -22.29 3.25 6.89
CA PRO A 259 -21.26 4.21 6.60
C PRO A 259 -21.82 5.63 6.67
N TYR A 260 -21.06 6.54 7.26
CA TYR A 260 -21.35 7.97 7.31
C TYR A 260 -20.14 8.75 6.77
N PHE A 261 -20.40 9.78 5.97
CA PHE A 261 -19.42 10.82 5.70
C PHE A 261 -19.38 11.76 6.90
N VAL A 262 -18.20 11.96 7.46
CA VAL A 262 -17.94 12.96 8.49
C VAL A 262 -17.04 14.02 7.87
N VAL A 263 -17.58 15.24 7.72
CA VAL A 263 -16.85 16.38 7.18
C VAL A 263 -16.55 17.34 8.30
N GLY A 264 -15.27 17.64 8.48
CA GLY A 264 -14.82 18.54 9.53
C GLY A 264 -13.39 19.00 9.36
N GLN A 265 -12.97 19.89 10.25
CA GLN A 265 -11.64 20.46 10.26
C GLN A 265 -10.91 20.14 11.57
N TRP A 266 -9.67 19.67 11.43
CA TRP A 266 -8.75 19.51 12.55
C TRP A 266 -8.34 20.87 13.13
N LYS A 267 -8.59 21.08 14.43
CA LYS A 267 -8.22 22.31 15.15
C LYS A 267 -6.87 22.22 15.86
N GLY A 268 -6.23 21.05 15.86
CA GLY A 268 -5.06 20.76 16.69
C GLY A 268 -5.45 20.44 18.13
N GLY A 269 -4.53 19.83 18.89
CA GLY A 269 -4.80 19.40 20.27
C GLY A 269 -5.79 18.24 20.40
N GLY A 270 -6.08 17.54 19.31
CA GLY A 270 -6.97 16.39 19.28
C GLY A 270 -8.43 16.74 19.07
N ASP A 271 -8.76 17.98 18.73
CA ASP A 271 -10.12 18.40 18.47
C ASP A 271 -10.41 18.50 16.97
N VAL A 272 -11.62 18.11 16.60
CA VAL A 272 -12.16 18.19 15.25
C VAL A 272 -13.50 18.91 15.30
N ASP A 273 -13.58 19.98 14.53
CA ASP A 273 -14.81 20.74 14.30
C ASP A 273 -15.58 20.05 13.18
N ILE A 274 -16.62 19.31 13.55
CA ILE A 274 -17.48 18.59 12.60
C ILE A 274 -18.59 19.52 12.15
N TRP A 275 -18.73 19.73 10.84
CA TRP A 275 -19.74 20.62 10.26
C TRP A 275 -20.88 19.85 9.61
N HIS A 276 -20.60 18.65 9.09
CA HIS A 276 -21.58 17.82 8.40
C HIS A 276 -21.35 16.35 8.71
N VAL A 277 -22.45 15.63 8.96
CA VAL A 277 -22.46 14.17 9.03
C VAL A 277 -23.67 13.65 8.28
N GLU A 278 -23.43 12.78 7.32
CA GLU A 278 -24.47 12.25 6.45
C GLU A 278 -24.26 10.76 6.21
N GLU A 279 -25.35 10.01 6.12
CA GLU A 279 -25.31 8.59 5.79
C GLU A 279 -24.80 8.43 4.35
N ALA A 280 -23.66 7.76 4.20
CA ALA A 280 -23.06 7.52 2.90
C ALA A 280 -23.83 6.41 2.16
N PRO A 281 -23.82 6.41 0.82
CA PRO A 281 -24.42 5.33 0.06
C PRO A 281 -23.89 3.96 0.47
N SER A 282 -24.79 2.98 0.50
CA SER A 282 -24.43 1.59 0.73
C SER A 282 -23.58 1.02 -0.40
N ASP A 283 -23.74 1.54 -1.63
CA ASP A 283 -22.89 1.16 -2.76
C ASP A 283 -21.50 1.83 -2.65
N PRO A 284 -20.40 1.06 -2.67
CA PRO A 284 -19.05 1.62 -2.56
C PRO A 284 -18.62 2.47 -3.75
N GLY A 285 -19.19 2.28 -4.95
CA GLY A 285 -18.89 3.09 -6.12
C GLY A 285 -19.46 4.48 -5.97
N GLU A 286 -20.78 4.58 -5.73
CA GLU A 286 -21.47 5.84 -5.48
C GLU A 286 -20.87 6.56 -4.26
N ARG A 287 -20.53 5.81 -3.22
CA ARG A 287 -19.85 6.37 -2.04
C ARG A 287 -18.46 6.90 -2.37
N ALA A 288 -17.69 6.24 -3.22
CA ALA A 288 -16.37 6.75 -3.62
C ALA A 288 -16.51 8.03 -4.47
N ASP A 289 -17.48 8.07 -5.39
CA ASP A 289 -17.76 9.24 -6.22
C ASP A 289 -18.17 10.45 -5.36
N LEU A 290 -19.09 10.26 -4.41
CA LEU A 290 -19.49 11.31 -3.46
C LEU A 290 -18.36 11.68 -2.50
N CYS A 291 -17.53 10.72 -2.07
CA CYS A 291 -16.37 11.01 -1.24
C CYS A 291 -15.37 11.89 -1.97
N GLU A 292 -15.11 11.62 -3.26
CA GLU A 292 -14.22 12.45 -4.09
C GLU A 292 -14.80 13.85 -4.28
N GLN A 293 -16.10 13.95 -4.54
CA GLN A 293 -16.80 15.24 -4.61
C GLN A 293 -16.67 16.03 -3.30
N TYR A 294 -17.00 15.41 -2.16
CA TYR A 294 -16.87 16.05 -0.85
C TYR A 294 -15.42 16.39 -0.50
N THR A 295 -14.45 15.61 -0.96
CA THR A 295 -13.03 15.93 -0.75
C THR A 295 -12.62 17.16 -1.53
N VAL A 296 -13.06 17.29 -2.80
CA VAL A 296 -12.83 18.49 -3.61
C VAL A 296 -13.48 19.72 -2.97
N ASP A 297 -14.74 19.59 -2.53
CA ASP A 297 -15.45 20.67 -1.84
C ASP A 297 -14.79 21.04 -0.49
N ALA A 298 -14.24 20.04 0.21
CA ALA A 298 -13.55 20.22 1.49
C ALA A 298 -12.16 20.84 1.34
N ASP A 299 -11.41 20.51 0.27
CA ASP A 299 -10.09 21.08 -0.02
C ASP A 299 -10.19 22.61 -0.21
N ASP A 300 -11.26 23.10 -0.83
CA ASP A 300 -11.54 24.53 -0.97
C ASP A 300 -11.86 25.23 0.39
N ALA A 301 -12.23 24.46 1.41
CA ALA A 301 -12.62 24.93 2.75
C ALA A 301 -11.63 24.54 3.86
N PHE A 302 -10.43 24.05 3.54
CA PHE A 302 -9.43 23.53 4.50
C PHE A 302 -9.99 22.43 5.44
N SER A 303 -10.81 21.53 4.89
CA SER A 303 -11.51 20.47 5.62
C SER A 303 -11.08 19.08 5.19
N SER A 304 -11.44 18.08 5.98
CA SER A 304 -11.21 16.65 5.68
C SER A 304 -12.53 15.89 5.68
N VAL A 305 -12.63 14.88 4.82
CA VAL A 305 -13.75 13.95 4.75
C VAL A 305 -13.28 12.57 5.21
N GLU A 306 -13.92 12.03 6.23
CA GLU A 306 -13.68 10.67 6.73
C GLU A 306 -14.94 9.82 6.56
N ILE A 307 -14.77 8.55 6.22
CA ILE A 307 -15.87 7.57 6.18
C ILE A 307 -15.83 6.77 7.48
N VAL A 308 -16.87 6.93 8.31
CA VAL A 308 -16.99 6.27 9.62
C VAL A 308 -18.19 5.33 9.60
N TYR A 309 -18.01 4.08 10.03
CA TYR A 309 -19.12 3.14 10.21
C TYR A 309 -19.65 3.25 11.63
N ALA A 310 -20.94 3.55 11.78
CA ALA A 310 -21.55 3.70 13.09
C ALA A 310 -23.06 3.40 13.06
N ALA A 311 -23.69 3.25 14.22
CA ALA A 311 -25.13 3.01 14.30
C ALA A 311 -25.99 4.26 14.01
N SER A 312 -25.40 5.46 14.07
CA SER A 312 -26.09 6.73 13.86
C SER A 312 -25.12 7.85 13.46
N PRO A 313 -25.61 8.98 12.90
CA PRO A 313 -24.78 10.15 12.61
C PRO A 313 -24.04 10.68 13.85
N GLN A 314 -24.70 10.66 15.00
CA GLN A 314 -24.11 11.13 16.25
C GLN A 314 -22.97 10.22 16.71
N ALA A 315 -23.14 8.90 16.60
CA ALA A 315 -22.09 7.93 16.90
C ALA A 315 -20.89 8.06 15.95
N ALA A 316 -21.14 8.31 14.66
CA ALA A 316 -20.07 8.58 13.69
C ALA A 316 -19.27 9.84 14.05
N ALA A 317 -19.95 10.93 14.45
CA ALA A 317 -19.31 12.16 14.90
C ALA A 317 -18.46 11.96 16.16
N GLU A 318 -18.98 11.22 17.14
CA GLU A 318 -18.25 10.92 18.38
C GLU A 318 -17.02 10.04 18.14
N GLN A 319 -17.12 9.07 17.22
CA GLN A 319 -15.99 8.24 16.82
C GLN A 319 -14.90 9.08 16.14
N ALA A 320 -15.25 9.93 15.17
CA ALA A 320 -14.29 10.81 14.51
C ALA A 320 -13.56 11.72 15.51
N ARG A 321 -14.27 12.32 16.47
CA ARG A 321 -13.63 13.11 17.55
C ARG A 321 -12.68 12.29 18.41
N ARG A 322 -13.02 11.03 18.69
CA ARG A 322 -12.17 10.13 19.49
C ARG A 322 -10.89 9.79 18.73
N GLU A 323 -11.00 9.42 17.46
CA GLU A 323 -9.87 9.13 16.59
C GLU A 323 -8.95 10.35 16.43
N ALA A 324 -9.52 11.56 16.37
CA ALA A 324 -8.76 12.81 16.36
C ALA A 324 -7.96 13.03 17.65
N ARG A 325 -8.57 12.81 18.83
CA ARG A 325 -7.88 12.91 20.13
C ARG A 325 -6.71 11.94 20.22
N GLU A 326 -6.96 10.68 19.92
CA GLU A 326 -5.95 9.62 19.96
C GLU A 326 -4.80 9.91 18.98
N THR A 327 -5.12 10.43 17.79
CA THR A 327 -4.11 10.79 16.79
C THR A 327 -3.26 11.97 17.25
N SER A 328 -3.84 12.99 17.90
CA SER A 328 -3.07 14.11 18.45
C SER A 328 -2.19 13.70 19.62
N GLU A 329 -2.68 12.85 20.52
CA GLU A 329 -1.88 12.31 21.63
C GLU A 329 -0.68 11.50 21.11
N ARG A 330 -0.85 10.80 19.98
CA ARG A 330 0.24 10.10 19.30
C ARG A 330 1.28 11.07 18.74
N ILE A 331 0.86 12.06 17.95
CA ILE A 331 1.77 13.07 17.38
C ILE A 331 2.55 13.75 18.49
N HIS A 332 1.90 14.08 19.61
CA HIS A 332 2.57 14.67 20.75
C HIS A 332 3.62 13.73 21.39
N ARG A 333 3.32 12.43 21.53
CA ARG A 333 4.27 11.42 22.04
C ARG A 333 5.47 11.21 21.11
N ASP A 334 5.24 11.24 19.80
CA ASP A 334 6.32 11.05 18.82
C ASP A 334 7.26 12.25 18.75
N LEU A 335 6.72 13.47 18.93
CA LEU A 335 7.53 14.69 19.02
C LEU A 335 8.27 14.86 20.36
N THR A 336 7.83 14.16 21.41
CA THR A 336 8.42 14.26 22.76
C THR A 336 9.32 13.08 23.12
N ARG A 337 9.48 12.09 22.23
CA ARG A 337 10.46 11.00 22.41
C ARG A 337 11.88 11.53 22.10
N PRO A 338 12.82 11.45 23.06
CA PRO A 338 14.19 11.95 22.92
C PRO A 338 15.05 11.15 21.93
#